data_AF-A0A7V1VYJ0-F1
#
_entry.id   AF-A0A7V1VYJ0-F1
#
_cell.length_a   1.000
_cell.length_b   1.000
_cell.length_c   1.000
_cell.angle_alpha   90.00
_cell.angle_beta   90.00
_cell.angle_gamma   90.00
#
_symmetry.space_group_name_H-M   'P 1'
#
loop_
_entity.id
_entity.type
_entity.pdbx_description
1 polymer ?
#
loop_
_entity_poly.entity_id
_entity_poly.type
_entity_poly.pdbx_seq_one_letter_code
_entity_poly.pdbx_strand_id
1 'polypeptide(L)'
;MAIGIFFTIDCTQEQYDAVMRRLEAAGAAAPRGRRYHVAGPAGGAWRVVDVWDTPAEFETFARTLLPIMQEVGIPPVRPDVFPVHAIVDGRAHPSAPGAAGPA
;
A
#
# COMPACT_ATOMS: atom_id res chain seq x y z
N MET A 1 17.29 2.54 5.87
CA MET A 1 17.31 1.73 4.63
C MET A 1 15.87 1.45 4.26
N ALA A 2 15.52 1.63 2.99
CA ALA A 2 14.17 1.41 2.53
C ALA A 2 13.78 -0.07 2.61
N ILE A 3 12.51 -0.33 2.86
CA ILE A 3 11.94 -1.68 2.92
C ILE A 3 10.76 -1.83 1.97
N GLY A 4 10.62 -3.03 1.44
CA GLY A 4 9.45 -3.49 0.72
C GLY A 4 8.62 -4.34 1.66
N ILE A 5 7.31 -4.18 1.58
CA ILE A 5 6.35 -4.92 2.38
C ILE A 5 5.36 -5.55 1.42
N PHE A 6 5.13 -6.84 1.60
CA PHE A 6 4.18 -7.62 0.83
C PHE A 6 3.28 -8.42 1.76
N PHE A 7 1.97 -8.38 1.53
CA PHE A 7 1.04 -9.23 2.26
C PHE A 7 -0.27 -9.43 1.50
N THR A 8 -1.01 -10.46 1.89
CA THR A 8 -2.38 -10.70 1.46
C THR A 8 -3.27 -10.72 2.71
N ILE A 9 -4.33 -9.93 2.73
CA ILE A 9 -5.36 -9.91 3.78
C ILE A 9 -6.65 -10.49 3.24
N ASP A 10 -7.33 -11.27 4.07
CA ASP A 10 -8.70 -11.70 3.79
C ASP A 10 -9.65 -10.54 4.14
N CYS A 11 -10.07 -9.77 3.13
CA CYS A 11 -11.05 -8.72 3.29
C CYS A 11 -11.83 -8.47 2.00
N THR A 12 -13.05 -7.97 2.14
CA THR A 12 -13.85 -7.49 1.00
C THR A 12 -13.38 -6.11 0.54
N GLN A 13 -13.83 -5.68 -0.63
CA GLN A 13 -13.59 -4.32 -1.12
C GLN A 13 -14.19 -3.27 -0.18
N GLU A 14 -15.39 -3.53 0.37
CA GLU A 14 -16.06 -2.61 1.30
C GLU A 14 -15.28 -2.45 2.60
N GLN A 15 -14.70 -3.55 3.12
CA GLN A 15 -13.83 -3.50 4.29
C GLN A 15 -12.54 -2.72 4.00
N TYR A 16 -11.91 -2.95 2.85
CA TYR A 16 -10.73 -2.19 2.43
C TYR A 16 -11.03 -0.69 2.32
N ASP A 17 -12.10 -0.32 1.62
CA ASP A 17 -12.52 1.08 1.48
C ASP A 17 -12.86 1.72 2.83
N ALA A 18 -13.41 0.93 3.76
CA ALA A 18 -13.70 1.36 5.12
C ALA A 18 -12.43 1.62 5.96
N VAL A 19 -11.34 0.87 5.73
CA VAL A 19 -10.01 1.17 6.30
C VAL A 19 -9.50 2.47 5.72
N MET A 20 -9.52 2.63 4.40
CA MET A 20 -9.00 3.83 3.73
C MET A 20 -9.70 5.11 4.18
N ARG A 21 -11.03 5.10 4.31
CA ARG A 21 -11.79 6.24 4.85
C ARG A 21 -11.42 6.59 6.29
N ARG A 22 -11.21 5.58 7.15
CA ARG A 22 -10.80 5.80 8.54
C ARG A 22 -9.37 6.33 8.64
N LEU A 23 -8.47 5.85 7.79
CA LEU A 23 -7.10 6.38 7.68
C LEU A 23 -7.12 7.85 7.23
N GLU A 24 -7.94 8.21 6.25
CA GLU A 24 -8.13 9.61 5.84
C GLU A 24 -8.62 10.47 7.01
N ALA A 25 -9.67 10.03 7.71
CA ALA A 25 -10.22 10.73 8.87
C ALA A 25 -9.20 10.88 10.02
N ALA A 26 -8.26 9.95 10.15
CA ALA A 26 -7.16 9.99 11.12
C ALA A 26 -5.95 10.80 10.64
N GLY A 27 -5.98 11.40 9.45
CA GLY A 27 -4.83 12.09 8.85
C GLY A 27 -3.68 11.16 8.45
N ALA A 28 -3.96 9.87 8.30
CA ALA A 28 -3.00 8.80 8.05
C ALA A 28 -3.13 8.17 6.64
N ALA A 29 -3.87 8.79 5.72
CA ALA A 29 -3.96 8.32 4.33
C ALA A 29 -2.67 8.48 3.53
N ALA A 30 -1.81 9.43 3.91
CA ALA A 30 -0.48 9.64 3.33
C ALA A 30 0.57 9.74 4.45
N PRO A 31 0.90 8.63 5.12
CA PRO A 31 1.81 8.62 6.25
C PRO A 31 3.24 8.97 5.80
N ARG A 32 3.96 9.68 6.65
CA ARG A 32 5.38 9.99 6.43
C ARG A 32 6.17 8.71 6.17
N GLY A 33 7.03 8.75 5.15
CA GLY A 33 7.96 7.67 4.82
C GLY A 33 7.39 6.61 3.87
N ARG A 34 6.08 6.59 3.60
CA ARG A 34 5.51 5.69 2.57
C ARG A 34 5.74 6.26 1.18
N ARG A 35 6.53 5.56 0.37
CA ARG A 35 6.84 5.94 -1.01
C ARG A 35 5.75 5.48 -1.98
N TYR A 36 5.30 4.25 -1.80
CA TYR A 36 4.28 3.62 -2.65
C TYR A 36 3.35 2.78 -1.80
N HIS A 37 2.09 2.75 -2.20
CA HIS A 37 1.07 1.85 -1.72
C HIS A 37 0.32 1.35 -2.95
N VAL A 38 0.32 0.04 -3.17
CA VAL A 38 -0.41 -0.59 -4.26
C VAL A 38 -1.23 -1.70 -3.65
N ALA A 39 -2.54 -1.69 -3.92
CA ALA A 39 -3.43 -2.68 -3.37
C ALA A 39 -4.53 -3.05 -4.36
N GLY A 40 -5.01 -4.29 -4.29
CA GLY A 40 -6.08 -4.75 -5.17
C GLY A 40 -6.54 -6.17 -4.88
N PRO A 41 -7.61 -6.62 -5.56
CA PRO A 41 -8.19 -7.94 -5.37
C PRO A 41 -7.21 -9.04 -5.81
N ALA A 42 -7.18 -10.12 -5.04
CA ALA A 42 -6.35 -11.30 -5.29
C ALA A 42 -7.09 -12.58 -4.90
N GLY A 43 -7.93 -13.10 -5.81
CA GLY A 43 -8.56 -14.42 -5.66
C GLY A 43 -9.48 -14.54 -4.44
N GLY A 44 -10.30 -13.52 -4.16
CA GLY A 44 -11.18 -13.47 -2.99
C GLY A 44 -10.56 -12.82 -1.75
N ALA A 45 -9.27 -12.47 -1.81
CA ALA A 45 -8.57 -11.69 -0.79
C ALA A 45 -8.13 -10.32 -1.36
N TRP A 46 -7.38 -9.55 -0.58
CA TRP A 46 -6.75 -8.29 -1.00
C TRP A 46 -5.24 -8.37 -0.84
N ARG A 47 -4.51 -7.99 -1.89
CA ARG A 47 -3.05 -7.96 -1.90
C ARG A 47 -2.56 -6.54 -1.74
N VAL A 48 -1.53 -6.35 -0.91
CA VAL A 48 -0.92 -5.05 -0.65
C VAL A 48 0.60 -5.14 -0.85
N VAL A 49 1.14 -4.14 -1.53
CA VAL A 49 2.56 -3.89 -1.70
C VAL A 49 2.85 -2.46 -1.26
N ASP A 50 3.69 -2.31 -0.23
CA ASP A 50 4.16 -1.01 0.22
C ASP A 50 5.66 -0.88 0.10
N VAL A 51 6.13 0.34 -0.12
CA VAL A 51 7.55 0.70 0.01
C VAL A 51 7.69 1.83 1.00
N TRP A 52 8.57 1.64 1.98
CA TRP A 52 8.83 2.59 3.06
C TRP A 52 10.29 3.04 3.10
N ASP A 53 10.53 4.28 3.50
CA ASP A 53 11.86 4.86 3.72
C ASP A 53 12.63 4.14 4.84
N THR A 54 11.92 3.76 5.91
CA THR A 54 12.47 3.03 7.06
C THR A 54 11.45 2.07 7.68
N PRO A 55 11.91 1.01 8.38
CA PRO A 55 11.04 0.16 9.19
C PRO A 55 10.28 0.91 10.29
N ALA A 56 10.94 1.87 10.96
CA ALA A 56 10.36 2.63 12.06
C ALA A 56 9.16 3.51 11.64
N GLU A 57 9.19 4.02 10.41
CA GLU A 57 8.05 4.77 9.84
C GLU A 57 6.87 3.85 9.55
N PHE A 58 7.11 2.64 9.03
CA PHE A 58 6.05 1.63 8.89
C PHE A 58 5.47 1.21 10.26
N GLU A 59 6.31 0.93 11.25
CA GLU A 59 5.85 0.58 12.61
C GLU A 59 5.00 1.70 13.23
N THR A 60 5.37 2.96 12.96
CA THR A 60 4.59 4.11 13.41
C THR A 60 3.22 4.17 12.77
N PHE A 61 3.15 3.93 11.46
CA PHE A 61 1.88 3.82 10.75
C PHE A 61 1.05 2.61 11.21
N ALA A 62 1.70 1.46 11.46
CA ALA A 62 1.04 0.24 11.90
C ALA A 62 0.29 0.42 13.23
N ARG A 63 0.78 1.28 14.14
CA ARG A 63 0.09 1.63 15.39
C ARG A 63 -1.27 2.31 15.16
N THR A 64 -1.44 3.02 14.05
CA THR A 64 -2.73 3.61 13.64
C THR A 64 -3.56 2.63 12.79
N LEU A 65 -2.91 1.90 11.88
CA LEU A 65 -3.58 0.98 10.97
C LEU A 65 -4.22 -0.22 11.69
N LEU A 66 -3.50 -0.86 12.60
CA LEU A 66 -3.95 -2.12 13.23
C LEU A 66 -5.27 -1.97 14.01
N PRO A 67 -5.47 -0.93 14.85
CA PRO A 67 -6.77 -0.69 15.48
C PRO A 67 -7.90 -0.49 14.46
N ILE A 68 -7.66 0.27 13.38
CA ILE A 68 -8.64 0.50 12.32
C ILE A 68 -9.03 -0.80 11.63
N MET A 69 -8.06 -1.65 11.30
CA MET A 69 -8.31 -2.97 10.72
C MET A 69 -9.17 -3.83 11.65
N GLN A 70 -8.86 -3.83 12.94
CA GLN A 70 -9.64 -4.56 13.95
C GLN A 70 -11.09 -4.07 14.03
N GLU A 71 -11.31 -2.75 14.02
CA GLU A 71 -12.65 -2.15 14.05
C GLU A 71 -13.51 -2.50 12.83
N VAL A 72 -12.90 -2.72 11.67
CA VAL A 72 -13.61 -3.14 10.44
C VAL A 72 -13.68 -4.67 10.27
N GLY A 73 -13.20 -5.42 11.27
CA GLY A 73 -13.24 -6.88 11.27
C GLY A 73 -12.24 -7.54 10.32
N ILE A 74 -11.14 -6.86 9.96
CA ILE A 74 -10.04 -7.45 9.20
C ILE A 74 -9.00 -7.98 10.19
N PRO A 75 -8.66 -9.29 10.16
CA PRO A 75 -7.62 -9.83 11.02
C PRO A 75 -6.24 -9.29 10.66
N PRO A 76 -5.34 -9.09 11.64
CA PRO A 76 -3.96 -8.71 11.34
C PRO A 76 -3.24 -9.87 10.64
N VAL A 77 -2.40 -9.52 9.67
CA VAL A 77 -1.51 -10.48 9.00
C VAL A 77 -0.06 -10.10 9.25
N ARG A 78 0.81 -11.11 9.26
CA ARG A 78 2.25 -10.88 9.31
C ARG A 78 2.73 -10.56 7.89
N PRO A 79 3.28 -9.37 7.63
CA PRO A 79 3.80 -9.06 6.31
C PRO A 79 5.17 -9.70 6.07
N ASP A 80 5.44 -10.01 4.80
CA ASP A 80 6.78 -10.28 4.32
C ASP A 80 7.50 -8.95 4.14
N VAL A 81 8.66 -8.81 4.78
CA VAL A 81 9.46 -7.58 4.77
C VAL A 81 10.85 -7.89 4.23
N PHE A 82 11.33 -7.08 3.28
CA PHE A 82 12.64 -7.25 2.66
C PHE A 82 13.34 -5.90 2.43
N PRO A 83 14.69 -5.88 2.44
CA PRO A 83 15.44 -4.66 2.12
C PRO A 83 15.29 -4.31 0.64
N VAL A 84 14.96 -3.06 0.34
CA VAL A 84 14.91 -2.58 -1.05
C VAL A 84 16.32 -2.26 -1.51
N HIS A 85 16.75 -2.92 -2.58
CA HIS A 85 18.04 -2.65 -3.22
C HIS A 85 17.97 -1.49 -4.22
N ALA A 86 16.92 -1.44 -5.04
CA ALA A 86 16.72 -0.39 -6.04
C ALA A 86 15.22 -0.15 -6.28
N ILE A 87 14.89 1.08 -6.68
CA ILE A 87 13.56 1.46 -7.17
C ILE A 87 13.75 2.10 -8.55
N VAL A 88 13.01 1.61 -9.54
CA VAL A 88 12.99 2.16 -10.89
C VAL A 88 11.60 2.75 -11.14
N ASP A 89 11.50 4.06 -11.34
CA ASP A 89 10.23 4.70 -11.71
C ASP A 89 10.01 4.59 -13.23
N GLY A 90 9.10 3.71 -13.64
CA GLY A 90 8.79 3.49 -15.05
C GLY A 90 8.18 4.72 -15.76
N ARG A 91 7.64 5.69 -15.02
CA ARG A 91 7.12 6.95 -15.60
C ARG A 91 8.23 7.93 -15.98
N ALA A 92 9.45 7.72 -15.49
CA ALA A 92 10.62 8.47 -15.91
C ALA A 92 11.16 8.01 -17.29
N HIS A 93 10.62 6.91 -17.85
CA HIS A 93 10.87 6.57 -19.23
C HIS A 93 10.17 7.58 -20.15
N PRO A 94 10.86 8.21 -21.12
CA PRO A 94 10.19 9.09 -22.07
C PRO A 94 9.11 8.29 -22.80
N SER A 95 7.86 8.71 -22.67
CA SER A 95 6.77 8.14 -23.45
C SER A 95 7.10 8.30 -24.93
N ALA A 96 7.02 7.24 -25.72
CA ALA A 96 7.10 7.37 -27.17
C ALA A 96 6.01 8.35 -27.64
N PRO A 97 6.31 9.28 -28.57
CA PRO A 97 5.30 10.18 -29.10
C PRO A 97 4.16 9.36 -29.72
N GLY A 98 2.94 9.74 -29.35
CA GLY A 98 1.73 8.95 -29.56
C GLY A 98 1.57 8.43 -30.98
N ALA A 99 1.14 7.18 -31.09
CA ALA A 99 0.49 6.71 -32.30
C ALA A 99 -0.81 7.51 -32.46
N ALA A 100 -0.72 8.61 -33.23
CA ALA A 100 -1.89 9.23 -33.82
C ALA A 100 -2.57 8.15 -34.68
N GLY A 101 -3.68 7.61 -34.17
CA GLY A 101 -4.57 6.80 -34.99
C GLY A 101 -5.15 7.67 -36.10
N PRO A 102 -5.25 7.18 -37.35
CA PRO A 102 -5.84 7.96 -38.43
C PRO A 102 -7.33 8.18 -38.18
N ALA A 103 -7.78 9.36 -38.61
CA ALA A 103 -9.17 9.84 -38.57
C ALA A 103 -10.12 8.99 -39.41
#